data_AF-A0A936LF81-F1
#
_entry.id   AF-A0A936LF81-F1
#
_cell.length_a   1.000
_cell.length_b   1.000
_cell.length_c   1.000
_cell.angle_alpha   90.00
_cell.angle_beta   90.00
_cell.angle_gamma   90.00
#
_symmetry.space_group_name_H-M   'P 1'
#
loop_
_entity.id
_entity.type
_entity.pdbx_description
1 polymer ?
#
loop_
_entity_poly.entity_id
_entity_poly.type
_entity_poly.pdbx_seq_one_letter_code
_entity_poly.pdbx_strand_id
1 'polypeptide(L)' 'MPQISFVVNDKFLETLEELKQTFGVTSNAEVVHRALALAQVAAENASADHTVTIGDGHDKSHKVLLSG' A
#
# COMPACT_ATOMS: atom_id res chain seq x y z
N MET A 1 18.49 15.75 -0.57
CA MET A 1 17.09 15.28 -0.39
C MET A 1 16.93 14.88 1.08
N PRO A 2 15.76 15.10 1.69
CA PRO A 2 15.51 14.60 3.05
C PRO A 2 15.68 13.08 3.07
N GLN A 3 16.36 12.57 4.11
CA GLN A 3 16.58 11.15 4.31
C GLN A 3 15.76 10.70 5.51
N ILE A 4 14.93 9.66 5.34
CA ILE A 4 14.11 9.08 6.39
C ILE A 4 14.68 7.68 6.69
N SER A 5 14.91 7.39 7.96
CA SER A 5 15.27 6.06 8.45
C SER A 5 14.23 5.59 9.46
N PHE A 6 13.93 4.29 9.43
CA PHE A 6 13.02 3.65 10.37
C PHE A 6 13.45 2.20 10.58
N VAL A 7 13.08 1.64 11.73
CA VAL A 7 13.34 0.24 12.05
C VAL A 7 12.29 -0.62 11.36
N VAL A 8 12.74 -1.70 10.72
CA VAL A 8 11.89 -2.66 10.02
C VAL A 8 12.16 -4.06 10.56
N ASN A 9 11.16 -4.92 10.49
CA ASN A 9 11.31 -6.34 10.78
C ASN A 9 11.46 -7.16 9.49
N ASP A 10 11.79 -8.43 9.63
CA ASP A 10 11.99 -9.33 8.49
C ASP A 10 10.74 -9.44 7.62
N LYS A 11 9.55 -9.43 8.23
CA LYS A 11 8.28 -9.50 7.47
C LYS A 11 8.06 -8.29 6.58
N PHE A 12 8.45 -7.11 7.02
CA PHE A 12 8.40 -5.89 6.22
C PHE A 12 9.34 -6.00 5.01
N LEU A 13 10.56 -6.53 5.21
CA LEU A 13 11.52 -6.74 4.13
C LEU A 13 11.01 -7.75 3.10
N GLU A 14 10.43 -8.87 3.54
CA GLU A 14 9.77 -9.84 2.65
C GLU A 14 8.66 -9.18 1.81
N THR A 15 7.81 -8.40 2.46
CA THR A 15 6.70 -7.69 1.80
C THR A 15 7.22 -6.70 0.76
N LEU A 16 8.33 -6.01 1.04
CA LEU A 16 8.95 -5.11 0.06
C LEU A 16 9.44 -5.87 -1.18
N GLU A 17 10.04 -7.06 -1.03
CA GLU A 17 10.50 -7.86 -2.17
C GLU A 17 9.33 -8.38 -3.02
N GLU A 18 8.23 -8.82 -2.40
CA GLU A 18 7.00 -9.21 -3.11
C GLU A 18 6.41 -8.02 -3.89
N LEU A 19 6.36 -6.85 -3.26
CA LEU A 19 5.83 -5.63 -3.89
C LEU A 19 6.74 -5.09 -4.99
N LYS A 20 8.07 -5.28 -4.91
CA LYS A 20 8.97 -4.94 -6.02
C LYS A 20 8.59 -5.69 -7.29
N GLN A 21 8.36 -7.00 -7.19
CA GLN A 21 7.95 -7.81 -8.31
C GLN A 21 6.58 -7.37 -8.84
N THR A 22 5.63 -7.14 -7.93
CA THR A 22 4.26 -6.70 -8.26
C THR A 22 4.24 -5.36 -8.98
N PHE A 23 5.04 -4.38 -8.53
CA PHE A 23 5.12 -3.05 -9.10
C PHE A 23 6.11 -2.93 -10.28
N GLY A 24 6.92 -3.96 -10.54
CA GLY A 24 7.96 -3.94 -11.58
C GLY A 24 9.10 -2.95 -11.27
N VAL A 25 9.48 -2.83 -9.98
CA VAL A 25 10.52 -1.88 -9.51
C VAL A 25 11.64 -2.61 -8.80
N THR A 26 12.81 -1.98 -8.71
CA THR A 26 14.01 -2.59 -8.13
C THR A 26 14.41 -2.03 -6.77
N SER A 27 13.83 -0.90 -6.34
CA SER A 27 14.23 -0.21 -5.11
C SER A 27 13.13 -0.24 -4.04
N ASN A 28 13.54 -0.40 -2.77
CA ASN A 28 12.62 -0.35 -1.62
C ASN A 28 11.95 1.03 -1.51
N ALA A 29 12.69 2.10 -1.80
CA ALA A 29 12.17 3.46 -1.74
C ALA A 29 11.02 3.66 -2.73
N GLU A 30 11.17 3.17 -3.96
CA GLU A 30 10.12 3.26 -4.98
C GLU A 30 8.86 2.47 -4.58
N VAL A 31 9.03 1.30 -3.95
CA VAL A 31 7.90 0.55 -3.38
C VAL A 31 7.17 1.37 -2.31
N VAL A 32 7.90 1.96 -1.36
CA VAL A 32 7.32 2.77 -0.28
C VAL A 32 6.61 4.01 -0.85
N HIS A 33 7.19 4.67 -1.86
CA HIS A 33 6.54 5.81 -2.52
C HIS A 33 5.21 5.42 -3.17
N ARG A 34 5.17 4.29 -3.90
CA ARG A 34 3.93 3.79 -4.52
C ARG A 34 2.90 3.35 -3.49
N ALA A 35 3.33 2.67 -2.43
CA ALA A 35 2.45 2.25 -1.34
C ALA A 35 1.80 3.46 -0.64
N LEU A 36 2.57 4.52 -0.37
CA LEU A 36 2.05 5.76 0.21
C LEU A 36 1.06 6.47 -0.73
N ALA A 37 1.35 6.53 -2.03
CA ALA A 37 0.42 7.09 -3.01
C ALA A 37 -0.91 6.31 -3.04
N LEU A 38 -0.87 4.98 -3.00
CA LEU A 38 -2.06 4.14 -2.90
C LEU A 38 -2.84 4.38 -1.59
N ALA A 39 -2.12 4.49 -0.46
CA ALA A 39 -2.74 4.79 0.82
C ALA A 39 -3.42 6.18 0.84
N GLN A 40 -2.83 7.17 0.18
CA GLN A 40 -3.43 8.49 0.01
C GLN A 40 -4.73 8.41 -0.80
N VAL A 41 -4.71 7.75 -1.96
CA VAL A 41 -5.91 7.56 -2.79
C VAL A 41 -7.00 6.81 -2.02
N ALA A 42 -6.61 5.78 -1.28
CA ALA A 42 -7.51 5.02 -0.41
C ALA A 42 -8.14 5.93 0.66
N ALA A 43 -7.36 6.78 1.32
CA ALA A 43 -7.87 7.71 2.33
C ALA A 43 -8.80 8.78 1.73
N GLU A 44 -8.49 9.30 0.54
CA GLU A 44 -9.32 10.29 -0.17
C GLU A 44 -10.67 9.71 -0.62
N ASN A 45 -10.72 8.40 -0.88
CA ASN A 45 -11.91 7.70 -1.35
C ASN A 45 -12.56 6.82 -0.28
N ALA A 46 -12.13 6.94 0.98
CA ALA A 46 -12.69 6.16 2.07
C ALA A 46 -14.15 6.53 2.30
N SER A 47 -15.00 5.53 2.46
CA SER A 47 -16.37 5.74 2.93
C SER A 47 -16.37 6.30 4.35
N ALA A 48 -17.51 6.88 4.77
CA ALA A 48 -17.66 7.45 6.12
C ALA A 48 -17.41 6.45 7.26
N ASP A 49 -17.40 5.14 6.96
CA ASP A 49 -17.04 4.05 7.87
C ASP A 49 -15.55 3.68 7.82
N HIS A 50 -14.70 4.53 7.24
CA HIS A 50 -13.25 4.35 7.08
C HIS A 50 -12.86 3.09 6.30
N THR A 51 -13.69 2.70 5.34
CA THR A 51 -13.42 1.54 4.49
C THR A 51 -13.22 1.93 3.04
N VAL A 52 -12.42 1.14 2.33
CA VAL A 52 -12.23 1.22 0.89
C VAL A 52 -12.67 -0.10 0.28
N THR A 53 -13.45 0.00 -0.79
CA THR A 53 -13.87 -1.17 -1.56
C THR A 53 -13.00 -1.28 -2.80
N ILE A 54 -12.25 -2.36 -2.90
CA ILE A 54 -11.47 -2.69 -4.09
C ILE A 54 -12.35 -3.62 -4.94
N GLY A 55 -12.81 -3.10 -6.08
CA GLY A 55 -13.50 -3.89 -7.10
C GLY A 55 -12.49 -4.46 -8.10
N ASP A 56 -12.61 -5.73 -8.44
CA ASP A 56 -11.77 -6.40 -9.44
C ASP A 56 -12.28 -6.22 -10.89
N GLY A 57 -13.33 -5.41 -11.09
CA GLY A 57 -14.03 -5.27 -12.37
C GLY A 57 -15.03 -6.39 -12.66
N HIS A 58 -15.14 -7.38 -11.78
CA HIS A 58 -16.20 -8.38 -11.71
C HIS A 58 -17.06 -8.16 -10.45
N ASP A 59 -18.03 -9.04 -10.20
CA ASP A 59 -19.01 -8.95 -9.10
C ASP A 59 -18.38 -9.25 -7.71
N LYS A 60 -17.05 -9.25 -7.59
CA LYS A 60 -16.33 -9.51 -6.34
C LYS A 60 -15.67 -8.24 -5.84
N SER A 61 -16.19 -7.75 -4.72
CA SER A 61 -15.67 -6.59 -4.01
C SER A 61 -14.97 -7.00 -2.72
N HIS A 62 -13.74 -6.53 -2.52
CA HIS A 62 -13.01 -6.68 -1.26
C HIS A 62 -13.14 -5.41 -0.44
N LYS A 63 -13.79 -5.50 0.74
CA LYS A 63 -13.89 -4.39 1.68
C LYS A 63 -12.67 -4.39 2.60
N VAL A 64 -11.89 -3.32 2.55
CA VAL A 64 -10.71 -3.11 3.40
C VAL A 64 -11.03 -2.03 4.41
N LEU A 65 -10.89 -2.34 5.70
CA LEU A 65 -11.01 -1.37 6.78
C LEU A 65 -9.64 -0.69 7.00
N LEU A 66 -9.61 0.65 7.00
CA LEU A 66 -8.37 1.44 7.12
C LEU A 66 -8.05 1.87 8.56
N SER A 67 -8.72 1.31 9.57
CA SER A 67 -8.44 1.64 10.98
C SER A 67 -7.09 1.08 11.42
N GLY A 68 -6.22 1.96 11.92
CA GLY A 68 -4.94 1.62 12.56
C GLY A 68 -5.08 1.19 14.01
#